data_AF-A0A7V6J2G5-F1
#
_entry.id   AF-A0A7V6J2G5-F1
#
_cell.length_a   1.000
_cell.length_b   1.000
_cell.length_c   1.000
_cell.angle_alpha   90.00
_cell.angle_beta   90.00
_cell.angle_gamma   90.00
#
_symmetry.space_group_name_H-M   'P 1'
#
loop_
_entity.id
_entity.type
_entity.pdbx_description
1 polymer ?
#
loop_
_entity_poly.entity_id
_entity_poly.type
_entity_poly.pdbx_seq_one_letter_code
_entity_poly.pdbx_strand_id
1 'polypeptide(L)' 'MISEKHANFIINTGDAKSKDVLYLIELIRKKVYHYSGIKLIREIIVIDRR' A
#
# COMPACT_ATOMS: atom_id res chain seq x y z
N MET A 1 -7.85 0.15 3.48
CA MET A 1 -8.75 0.28 2.30
C MET A 1 -8.06 1.16 1.26
N ILE A 2 -8.35 1.02 -0.04
CA ILE A 2 -7.91 1.98 -1.06
C ILE A 2 -8.99 3.05 -1.23
N SER A 3 -8.59 4.32 -1.29
CA SER A 3 -9.54 5.42 -1.49
C SER A 3 -10.27 5.28 -2.82
N GLU A 4 -11.60 5.39 -2.77
CA GLU A 4 -12.45 5.41 -3.96
C GLU A 4 -12.23 6.67 -4.82
N LYS A 5 -11.69 7.74 -4.22
CA LYS A 5 -11.42 9.00 -4.92
C LYS A 5 -10.03 9.04 -5.56
N HIS A 6 -9.08 8.24 -5.05
CA HIS A 6 -7.69 8.25 -5.54
C HIS A 6 -6.94 6.95 -5.19
N ALA A 7 -6.60 6.14 -6.19
CA ALA A 7 -6.08 4.78 -5.99
C ALA A 7 -4.72 4.70 -5.25
N ASN A 8 -3.91 5.76 -5.28
CA ASN A 8 -2.63 5.77 -4.56
C ASN A 8 -2.77 6.05 -3.05
N PHE A 9 -3.97 6.38 -2.57
CA PHE A 9 -4.20 6.65 -1.15
C PHE A 9 -4.74 5.42 -0.44
N ILE A 10 -3.97 4.96 0.54
CA ILE A 10 -4.40 3.95 1.50
C ILE A 10 -5.02 4.67 2.68
N ILE A 11 -6.31 4.40 2.92
CA ILE A 11 -7.07 5.01 4.00
C ILE A 11 -7.18 4.01 5.16
N ASN A 12 -6.87 4.49 6.35
CA ASN A 12 -7.23 3.81 7.58
C ASN A 12 -8.72 4.06 7.87
N THR A 13 -9.51 3.00 7.92
CA THR A 13 -10.96 3.04 8.18
C THR A 13 -11.30 2.90 9.67
N GLY A 14 -10.31 3.01 10.57
CA GLY A 14 -10.46 2.88 12.02
C GLY A 14 -9.16 2.35 12.65
N ASP A 15 -9.16 1.06 12.99
CA ASP A 15 -8.09 0.42 13.77
C ASP A 15 -6.98 -0.23 12.92
N ALA A 16 -6.74 0.23 11.69
CA ALA A 16 -5.70 -0.37 10.85
C ALA A 16 -4.32 -0.20 11.48
N LYS A 17 -3.60 -1.32 11.62
CA LYS A 17 -2.24 -1.35 12.16
C LYS A 17 -1.23 -1.14 11.04
N SER A 18 0.00 -0.77 11.40
CA SER A 18 1.10 -0.62 10.43
C SER A 18 1.28 -1.86 9.54
N LYS A 19 1.19 -3.06 10.12
CA LYS A 19 1.25 -4.33 9.39
C LYS A 19 0.16 -4.48 8.32
N ASP A 20 -1.04 -3.93 8.56
CA ASP A 20 -2.17 -4.05 7.63
C ASP A 20 -1.96 -3.13 6.42
N VAL A 21 -1.44 -1.93 6.67
CA VAL A 21 -1.04 -0.98 5.61
C VAL A 21 0.10 -1.54 4.78
N LEU A 22 1.14 -2.09 5.41
CA LEU A 22 2.28 -2.71 4.72
C LEU A 22 1.85 -3.92 3.87
N TYR A 23 0.96 -4.76 4.40
CA TYR A 23 0.39 -5.88 3.65
C TYR A 23 -0.35 -5.39 2.39
N LEU A 24 -1.16 -4.35 2.52
CA LEU A 24 -1.91 -3.79 1.40
C LEU A 24 -0.98 -3.18 0.33
N ILE A 25 0.10 -2.50 0.76
CA ILE A 25 1.13 -1.97 -0.16
C ILE A 25 1.74 -3.11 -0.98
N GLU A 26 2.17 -4.20 -0.34
CA GLU A 26 2.78 -5.33 -1.05
C GLU A 26 1.79 -6.04 -1.98
N LEU A 27 0.52 -6.16 -1.56
CA LEU A 27 -0.53 -6.71 -2.41
C LEU A 27 -0.71 -5.89 -3.69
N ILE A 28 -0.75 -4.56 -3.59
CA ILE A 28 -0.87 -3.65 -4.74
C ILE A 28 0.34 -3.78 -5.65
N ARG A 29 1.56 -3.72 -5.09
CA ARG A 29 2.81 -3.84 -5.85
C ARG A 29 2.85 -5.14 -6.65
N LYS A 30 2.49 -6.26 -6.02
CA LYS A 30 2.43 -7.58 -6.68
C LYS A 30 1.40 -7.60 -7.80
N LYS A 31 0.19 -7.08 -7.55
CA LYS A 31 -0.87 -7.03 -8.57
C LYS A 31 -0.47 -6.15 -9.75
N VAL A 32 -0.02 -4.93 -9.51
CA VAL A 32 0.38 -4.01 -10.58
C VAL A 32 1.51 -4.62 -11.41
N TYR A 33 2.54 -5.18 -10.77
CA TYR A 33 3.60 -5.86 -11.49
C TYR A 33 3.10 -7.03 -12.35
N HIS A 34 2.18 -7.86 -11.82
CA HIS A 34 1.60 -8.96 -12.57
C HIS A 34 0.79 -8.50 -13.79
N TYR A 35 -0.02 -7.44 -13.64
CA TYR A 35 -0.91 -6.99 -14.71
C TYR A 35 -0.24 -6.07 -15.75
N SER A 36 0.74 -5.26 -15.36
CA SER A 36 1.35 -4.26 -16.24
C SER A 36 2.85 -4.42 -16.44
N GLY A 37 3.52 -5.30 -15.70
CA GLY A 37 4.98 -5.41 -15.68
C GLY A 37 5.68 -4.27 -14.93
N ILE A 38 4.94 -3.27 -14.43
CA ILE A 38 5.51 -2.09 -13.78
C ILE A 38 5.84 -2.39 -12.33
N LYS A 39 7.10 -2.12 -11.94
CA LYS A 39 7.54 -2.15 -10.55
C LYS A 39 7.28 -0.80 -9.90
N LEU A 40 6.21 -0.70 -9.12
CA LEU A 40 5.96 0.50 -8.32
C LEU A 40 7.11 0.74 -7.33
N ILE A 41 7.30 2.00 -6.93
CA ILE A 41 8.21 2.43 -5.86
C ILE A 41 7.37 3.17 -4.83
N ARG A 42 7.67 2.98 -3.55
CA ARG A 42 6.93 3.64 -2.45
C ARG A 42 7.41 5.09 -2.34
N GLU A 43 6.47 6.03 -2.27
CA GLU A 43 6.77 7.43 -1.93
C GLU A 43 7.01 7.60 -0.42
N ILE A 44 6.28 6.84 0.39
CA ILE A 44 6.35 6.93 1.84
C ILE A 44 7.61 6.24 2.41
N ILE A 45 8.14 6.83 3.47
CA ILE A 45 9.20 6.24 4.29
C ILE A 45 8.55 5.41 5.39
N VAL A 46 9.03 4.18 5.58
CA VAL A 46 8.59 3.31 6.67
C VAL A 46 9.64 3.40 7.78
N ILE A 47 9.22 3.92 8.93
CA ILE A 47 10.04 3.95 10.14
C ILE A 47 9.60 2.80 11.02
N ASP A 48 10.48 1.81 11.19
CA ASP A 48 10.27 0.71 12.13
C ASP A 48 11.11 0.99 13.40
N ARG A 49 10.56 0.68 14.58
CA ARG A 49 11.23 0.88 15.88
C ARG A 49 11.66 -0.45 16.52
N ARG A 50 11.82 -1.49 15.70
CA ARG A 50 12.46 -2.73 16.15
C ARG A 50 13.92 -2.49 16.50
#